data_AF-A0A260X6Y1-F1
#
_entry.id   AF-A0A260X6Y1-F1
#
_cell.length_a   1.000
_cell.length_b   1.000
_cell.length_c   1.000
_cell.angle_alpha   90.00
_cell.angle_beta   90.00
_cell.angle_gamma   90.00
#
_symmetry.space_group_name_H-M   'P 1'
#
loop_
_entity.id
_entity.type
_entity.pdbx_description
1 polymer ?
#
loop_
_entity_poly.entity_id
_entity_poly.type
_entity_poly.pdbx_seq_one_letter_code
_entity_poly.pdbx_strand_id
1 'polypeptide(L)'
;MDGPVLLLVVIAAVAVAGFAKRFDLQVPLVLVAVGSAASFVPGVPQLTLSPELILGVVLPPLLYSAALDFSFVSFRKNLGHILRLGIVMVIVTAVAVGYFANWLVPELTLGAALVLGAVVAPPDAVAAIAVGRKLGLPSRMMAILTGESLVNDAAALTLFTLAVASVTGKKIEIDSPVLFFAYEIAGGVIVGYVLARIVRFVRSRIRDSSLETVLGLVLPFTAYLAAEEIHASGVLAVVTAGFVLGRVTADVAVPTRIQERQVWPLMDLLLEAFVFAYMGLQLESVIEEVQRDGLPVHHIFAYALLVLLVVILVRPAWIFVNTSRRSVVRKLLRRKASETSDVLGLTWRQNLVLSWAGMRGVVTLAAASGVPLATVAGDPFPGRAVIQAVAFVVAVGTLVIQGLTLPMLIRRLDVADADEQRRTDEQAALARSISRSAAEQYLSEAAVNGIDGASRESVEHVLERVRRSVRARLDADETEDHEERIAAAGALFDTLRRNVLVAQRAALVHARDAGELDDEVLRTVLDGLDVEEAAAEARLERRNR
;
A
#
# COMPACT_ATOMS: atom_id res chain seq x y z
N MET A 1 -23.49 11.92 16.44
CA MET A 1 -24.65 11.24 15.82
C MET A 1 -24.60 11.56 14.34
N ASP A 2 -23.60 10.99 13.64
CA ASP A 2 -23.12 11.56 12.37
C ASP A 2 -23.28 10.58 11.19
N GLY A 3 -23.98 9.46 11.41
CA GLY A 3 -24.15 8.41 10.40
C GLY A 3 -24.72 8.89 9.05
N PRO A 4 -25.83 9.66 9.03
CA PRO A 4 -26.38 10.18 7.77
C PRO A 4 -25.42 11.16 7.07
N VAL A 5 -24.70 11.97 7.85
CA VAL A 5 -23.72 12.94 7.32
C VAL A 5 -22.53 12.21 6.71
N LEU A 6 -22.00 11.20 7.39
CA LEU A 6 -20.92 10.36 6.88
C LEU A 6 -21.30 9.71 5.54
N LEU A 7 -22.53 9.16 5.45
CA LEU A 7 -23.02 8.56 4.22
C LEU A 7 -23.10 9.60 3.09
N LEU A 8 -23.61 10.81 3.38
CA LEU A 8 -23.66 11.89 2.39
C LEU A 8 -22.27 12.30 1.91
N VAL A 9 -21.29 12.40 2.81
CA VAL A 9 -19.89 12.70 2.45
C VAL A 9 -19.32 11.61 1.56
N VAL A 10 -19.54 10.33 1.88
CA VAL A 10 -19.09 9.21 1.04
C VAL A 10 -19.75 9.25 -0.35
N ILE A 11 -21.06 9.47 -0.43
CA ILE A 11 -21.78 9.56 -1.71
C ILE A 11 -21.25 10.72 -2.55
N ALA A 12 -21.07 11.90 -1.94
CA ALA A 12 -20.52 13.06 -2.62
C ALA A 12 -19.08 12.81 -3.07
N ALA A 13 -18.25 12.20 -2.23
CA ALA A 13 -16.87 11.85 -2.55
C ALA A 13 -16.78 10.89 -3.75
N VAL A 14 -17.62 9.85 -3.78
CA VAL A 14 -17.67 8.92 -4.92
C VAL A 14 -18.13 9.62 -6.20
N ALA A 15 -19.12 10.50 -6.12
CA ALA A 15 -19.58 11.29 -7.27
C ALA A 15 -18.48 12.20 -7.82
N VAL A 16 -17.77 12.92 -6.95
CA VAL A 16 -16.64 13.79 -7.31
C VAL A 16 -15.47 12.96 -7.88
N ALA A 17 -15.16 11.81 -7.28
CA ALA A 17 -14.13 10.90 -7.79
C ALA A 17 -14.46 10.38 -9.20
N GLY A 18 -15.72 10.02 -9.44
CA GLY A 18 -16.20 9.63 -10.77
C GLY A 18 -16.05 10.74 -11.80
N PHE A 19 -16.40 11.98 -11.44
CA PHE A 19 -16.20 13.14 -12.29
C PHE A 19 -14.72 13.40 -12.56
N ALA A 20 -13.87 13.39 -11.53
CA ALA A 20 -12.43 13.60 -11.67
C ALA A 20 -11.78 12.57 -12.63
N LYS A 21 -12.16 11.28 -12.51
CA LYS A 21 -11.69 10.23 -13.43
C LYS A 21 -12.10 10.49 -14.88
N ARG A 22 -13.29 11.02 -15.12
CA ARG A 22 -13.78 11.36 -16.47
C ARG A 22 -12.92 12.42 -17.16
N PHE A 23 -12.31 13.33 -16.41
CA PHE A 23 -11.44 14.40 -16.92
C PHE A 23 -9.94 14.09 -16.79
N ASP A 24 -9.58 12.84 -16.46
CA ASP A 24 -8.20 12.41 -16.22
C ASP A 24 -7.47 13.25 -15.15
N LEU A 25 -8.22 13.76 -14.17
CA LEU A 25 -7.71 14.55 -13.05
C LEU A 25 -7.32 13.64 -11.87
N GLN A 26 -6.40 14.13 -11.03
CA GLN A 26 -6.02 13.45 -9.79
C GLN A 26 -7.17 13.51 -8.78
N VAL A 27 -7.80 12.36 -8.54
CA VAL A 27 -8.95 12.23 -7.63
C VAL A 27 -8.68 12.86 -6.24
N PRO A 28 -7.54 12.59 -5.56
CA PRO A 28 -7.25 13.20 -4.25
C PRO A 28 -7.29 14.73 -4.27
N LEU A 29 -6.70 15.34 -5.31
CA LEU A 29 -6.60 16.78 -5.43
C LEU A 29 -7.98 17.43 -5.64
N VAL A 30 -8.80 16.83 -6.50
CA VAL A 30 -10.16 17.33 -6.78
C VAL A 30 -11.04 17.21 -5.54
N LEU A 31 -10.95 16.10 -4.81
CA LEU A 31 -11.72 15.89 -3.58
C LEU A 31 -11.36 16.90 -2.49
N VAL A 32 -10.07 17.13 -2.26
CA VAL A 32 -9.63 18.14 -1.29
C VAL A 32 -10.08 19.53 -1.71
N ALA A 33 -9.91 19.90 -2.98
CA ALA A 33 -10.33 21.21 -3.47
C ALA A 33 -11.85 21.43 -3.36
N VAL A 34 -12.66 20.44 -3.76
CA VAL A 34 -14.12 20.51 -3.66
C VAL A 34 -14.57 20.49 -2.21
N GLY A 35 -13.98 19.63 -1.37
CA GLY A 35 -14.27 19.57 0.06
C GLY A 35 -13.95 20.88 0.78
N SER A 36 -12.81 21.50 0.47
CA SER A 36 -12.41 22.81 1.00
C SER A 36 -13.28 23.96 0.52
N ALA A 37 -13.80 23.91 -0.71
CA ALA A 37 -14.79 24.89 -1.16
C ALA A 37 -16.15 24.65 -0.48
N ALA A 38 -16.55 23.39 -0.33
CA ALA A 38 -17.81 22.98 0.29
C ALA A 38 -17.83 23.27 1.79
N SER A 39 -16.69 23.28 2.48
CA SER A 39 -16.64 23.57 3.91
C SER A 39 -17.18 24.96 4.24
N PHE A 40 -17.06 25.95 3.34
CA PHE A 40 -17.59 27.30 3.57
C PHE A 40 -19.06 27.47 3.18
N VAL A 41 -19.74 26.42 2.71
CA VAL A 41 -21.14 26.51 2.29
C VAL A 41 -22.05 26.42 3.51
N PRO A 42 -22.89 27.44 3.78
CA PRO A 42 -23.79 27.41 4.92
C PRO A 42 -24.73 26.20 4.86
N GLY A 43 -24.78 25.43 5.96
CA GLY A 43 -25.62 24.24 6.08
C GLY A 43 -24.91 22.92 5.79
N VAL A 44 -23.63 22.94 5.38
CA VAL A 44 -22.78 21.74 5.40
C VAL A 44 -22.40 21.45 6.86
N PRO A 45 -22.75 20.28 7.42
CA PRO A 45 -22.43 19.95 8.80
C PRO A 45 -20.91 19.74 8.98
N GLN A 46 -20.36 20.28 10.07
CA GLN A 46 -18.98 20.06 10.47
C GLN A 46 -18.80 18.60 10.92
N LEU A 47 -18.06 17.83 10.13
CA LEU A 47 -17.82 16.42 10.43
C LEU A 47 -16.63 16.30 11.39
N THR A 48 -16.89 16.01 12.66
CA THR A 48 -15.86 15.72 13.67
C THR A 48 -15.76 14.22 13.88
N LEU A 49 -14.70 13.60 13.35
CA LEU A 49 -14.42 12.18 13.57
C LEU A 49 -13.43 12.03 14.71
N SER A 50 -13.60 10.96 15.49
CA SER A 50 -12.61 10.62 16.48
C SER A 50 -11.35 10.07 15.79
N PRO A 51 -10.15 10.39 16.29
CA PRO A 51 -8.89 9.91 15.72
C PRO A 51 -8.82 8.37 15.64
N GLU A 52 -9.41 7.69 16.64
CA GLU A 52 -9.45 6.24 16.75
C GLU A 52 -10.27 5.61 15.62
N LEU A 53 -11.31 6.29 15.13
CA LEU A 53 -12.06 5.82 13.97
C LEU A 53 -11.24 5.92 12.69
N ILE A 54 -10.47 7.00 12.50
CA ILE A 54 -9.63 7.13 11.31
C ILE A 54 -8.49 6.10 11.35
N LEU A 55 -7.78 6.00 12.48
CA LEU A 55 -6.65 5.08 12.64
C LEU A 55 -7.06 3.61 12.72
N GLY A 56 -8.22 3.29 13.32
CA GLY A 56 -8.67 1.92 13.53
C GLY A 56 -9.63 1.38 12.46
N VAL A 57 -10.31 2.24 11.69
CA VAL A 57 -11.28 1.81 10.66
C VAL A 57 -10.80 2.10 9.24
N VAL A 58 -10.18 3.26 8.99
CA VAL A 58 -9.80 3.66 7.63
C VAL A 58 -8.41 3.12 7.28
N LEU A 59 -7.43 3.31 8.16
CA LEU A 59 -6.05 2.98 7.89
C LEU A 59 -5.79 1.46 7.73
N PRO A 60 -6.35 0.56 8.57
CA PRO A 60 -6.03 -0.88 8.50
C PRO A 60 -6.36 -1.53 7.15
N PRO A 61 -7.57 -1.37 6.57
CA PRO A 61 -7.85 -1.95 5.26
C PRO A 61 -6.94 -1.40 4.15
N LEU A 62 -6.60 -0.10 4.15
CA LEU A 62 -5.70 0.50 3.16
C LEU A 62 -4.28 -0.09 3.26
N LEU A 63 -3.73 -0.19 4.46
CA LEU A 63 -2.42 -0.80 4.70
C LEU A 63 -2.40 -2.28 4.34
N TYR A 64 -3.48 -2.98 4.65
CA TYR A 64 -3.62 -4.40 4.34
C TYR A 64 -3.70 -4.64 2.84
N SER A 65 -4.52 -3.87 2.12
CA SER A 65 -4.60 -3.90 0.65
C SER A 65 -3.22 -3.67 0.02
N ALA A 66 -2.54 -2.60 0.44
CA ALA A 66 -1.19 -2.29 -0.03
C ALA A 66 -0.16 -3.40 0.27
N ALA A 67 -0.26 -4.06 1.44
CA ALA A 67 0.61 -5.17 1.81
C ALA A 67 0.30 -6.48 1.08
N LEU A 68 -0.98 -6.76 0.78
CA LEU A 68 -1.41 -7.92 -0.01
C LEU A 68 -0.81 -7.86 -1.42
N ASP A 69 -0.92 -6.69 -2.06
CA ASP A 69 -0.46 -6.45 -3.41
C ASP A 69 1.05 -6.22 -3.52
N PHE A 70 1.79 -6.23 -2.40
CA PHE A 70 3.23 -6.00 -2.43
C PHE A 70 4.05 -7.30 -2.31
N SER A 71 5.03 -7.45 -3.19
CA SER A 71 5.91 -8.62 -3.17
C SER A 71 6.85 -8.62 -1.96
N PHE A 72 6.74 -9.67 -1.14
CA PHE A 72 7.64 -9.87 -0.01
C PHE A 72 9.11 -10.04 -0.44
N VAL A 73 9.35 -10.64 -1.61
CA VAL A 73 10.71 -10.82 -2.15
C VAL A 73 11.32 -9.46 -2.51
N SER A 74 10.54 -8.59 -3.17
CA SER A 74 10.98 -7.23 -3.51
C SER A 74 11.19 -6.36 -2.26
N PHE A 75 10.30 -6.48 -1.26
CA PHE A 75 10.47 -5.85 0.05
C PHE A 75 11.80 -6.26 0.70
N ARG A 76 12.09 -7.57 0.77
CA ARG A 76 13.34 -8.08 1.37
C ARG A 76 14.58 -7.60 0.61
N LYS A 77 14.54 -7.61 -0.73
CA LYS A 77 15.63 -7.10 -1.58
C LYS A 77 15.93 -5.62 -1.31
N ASN A 78 14.89 -4.81 -1.02
CA ASN A 78 15.01 -3.37 -0.79
C ASN A 78 14.91 -2.94 0.68
N LEU A 79 14.95 -3.89 1.63
CA LEU A 79 14.69 -3.63 3.07
C LEU A 79 15.59 -2.53 3.64
N GLY A 80 16.88 -2.53 3.28
CA GLY A 80 17.81 -1.50 3.75
C GLY A 80 17.48 -0.09 3.28
N HIS A 81 16.82 0.07 2.13
CA HIS A 81 16.34 1.36 1.63
C HIS A 81 15.04 1.76 2.33
N ILE A 82 14.12 0.81 2.42
CA ILE A 82 12.81 0.99 3.04
C ILE A 82 12.98 1.39 4.51
N LEU A 83 13.83 0.73 5.29
CA LEU A 83 14.03 1.09 6.71
C LEU A 83 14.69 2.46 6.89
N ARG A 84 15.59 2.86 5.98
CA ARG A 84 16.23 4.19 6.05
C ARG A 84 15.23 5.31 5.75
N LEU A 85 14.33 5.12 4.80
CA LEU A 85 13.30 6.10 4.47
C LEU A 85 12.10 6.02 5.42
N GLY A 86 11.67 4.81 5.80
CA GLY A 86 10.52 4.60 6.68
C GLY A 86 10.79 4.93 8.15
N ILE A 87 12.02 4.77 8.65
CA ILE A 87 12.33 5.02 10.07
C ILE A 87 13.24 6.23 10.23
N VAL A 88 14.43 6.18 9.64
CA VAL A 88 15.45 7.21 9.88
C VAL A 88 15.01 8.57 9.33
N MET A 89 14.47 8.61 8.11
CA MET A 89 13.98 9.86 7.51
C MET A 89 12.77 10.42 8.28
N VAL A 90 11.89 9.58 8.81
CA VAL A 90 10.76 10.01 9.66
C VAL A 90 11.27 10.67 10.93
N ILE A 91 12.23 10.05 11.63
CA ILE A 91 12.87 10.65 12.83
C ILE A 91 13.54 11.98 12.47
N VAL A 92 14.32 12.02 11.38
CA VAL A 92 14.99 13.24 10.93
C VAL A 92 14.00 14.35 10.62
N THR A 93 12.89 14.03 9.94
CA THR A 93 11.85 15.01 9.61
C THR A 93 11.15 15.50 10.87
N ALA A 94 10.79 14.60 11.78
CA ALA A 94 10.13 14.94 13.03
C ALA A 94 10.99 15.88 13.90
N VAL A 95 12.28 15.56 14.02
CA VAL A 95 13.23 16.38 14.78
C VAL A 95 13.46 17.73 14.09
N ALA A 96 13.70 17.74 12.78
CA ALA A 96 13.95 18.98 12.03
C ALA A 96 12.75 19.93 12.09
N VAL A 97 11.53 19.40 11.87
CA VAL A 97 10.30 20.17 11.97
C VAL A 97 10.04 20.60 13.40
N GLY A 98 10.22 19.72 14.39
CA GLY A 98 9.96 20.06 15.79
C GLY A 98 10.87 21.16 16.32
N TYR A 99 12.17 21.10 16.04
CA TYR A 99 13.08 22.20 16.41
C TYR A 99 12.75 23.49 15.66
N PHE A 100 12.44 23.41 14.37
CA PHE A 100 12.09 24.58 13.58
C PHE A 100 10.79 25.23 14.07
N ALA A 101 9.76 24.42 14.37
CA ALA A 101 8.48 24.90 14.86
C ALA A 101 8.58 25.48 16.27
N ASN A 102 9.36 24.87 17.17
CA ASN A 102 9.62 25.45 18.50
C ASN A 102 10.34 26.81 18.42
N TRP A 103 11.25 26.97 17.45
CA TRP A 103 11.93 28.24 17.23
C TRP A 103 11.02 29.30 16.59
N LEU A 104 10.15 28.89 15.67
CA LEU A 104 9.31 29.79 14.88
C LEU A 104 8.01 30.21 15.60
N VAL A 105 7.40 29.29 16.35
CA VAL A 105 6.05 29.41 16.91
C VAL A 105 6.16 29.52 18.44
N PRO A 106 6.01 30.73 19.01
CA PRO A 106 6.16 30.96 20.45
C PRO A 106 5.20 30.15 21.32
N GLU A 107 4.05 29.76 20.78
CA GLU A 107 2.99 29.00 21.46
C GLU A 107 3.36 27.52 21.67
N LEU A 108 4.38 27.02 20.98
CA LEU A 108 4.78 25.61 21.03
C LEU A 108 5.98 25.38 21.97
N THR A 109 5.74 24.61 23.03
CA THR A 109 6.84 24.00 23.81
C THR A 109 7.63 23.02 22.92
N LEU A 110 8.86 22.68 23.31
CA LEU A 110 9.67 21.72 22.55
C LEU A 110 8.93 20.37 22.38
N GLY A 111 8.25 19.89 23.42
CA GLY A 111 7.47 18.67 23.35
C GLY A 111 6.29 18.79 22.37
N ALA A 112 5.52 19.88 22.42
CA ALA A 112 4.42 20.13 21.50
C ALA A 112 4.89 20.27 20.04
N ALA A 113 6.04 20.91 19.84
CA ALA A 113 6.65 21.03 18.53
C ALA A 113 7.17 19.67 18.00
N LEU A 114 7.71 18.81 18.87
CA LEU A 114 8.07 17.43 18.49
C LEU A 114 6.84 16.59 18.17
N VAL A 115 5.70 16.81 18.83
CA VAL A 115 4.41 16.21 18.45
C VAL A 115 4.03 16.64 17.03
N LEU A 116 4.07 17.95 16.72
CA LEU A 116 3.86 18.45 15.36
C LEU A 116 4.81 17.80 14.35
N GLY A 117 6.09 17.69 14.70
CA GLY A 117 7.10 17.03 13.90
C GLY A 117 6.74 15.58 13.58
N ALA A 118 6.35 14.80 14.59
CA ALA A 118 5.94 13.40 14.42
C ALA A 118 4.69 13.28 13.52
N VAL A 119 3.73 14.19 13.69
CA VAL A 119 2.47 14.24 12.92
C VAL A 119 2.71 14.46 11.42
N VAL A 120 3.65 15.36 11.04
CA VAL A 120 3.89 15.71 9.62
C VAL A 120 5.06 14.96 8.97
N ALA A 121 5.76 14.12 9.75
CA ALA A 121 6.91 13.36 9.27
C ALA A 121 6.57 12.27 8.23
N PRO A 122 5.54 11.42 8.39
CA PRO A 122 5.30 10.30 7.48
C PRO A 122 4.77 10.78 6.12
N PRO A 123 5.41 10.43 5.00
CA PRO A 123 4.82 10.64 3.69
C PRO A 123 3.76 9.57 3.36
N ASP A 124 2.65 10.01 2.80
CA ASP A 124 1.65 9.17 2.13
C ASP A 124 2.08 8.92 0.67
N ALA A 125 2.35 7.66 0.35
CA ALA A 125 2.80 7.27 -0.98
C ALA A 125 1.64 6.95 -1.93
N VAL A 126 0.38 6.88 -1.48
CA VAL A 126 -0.75 6.40 -2.29
C VAL A 126 -0.89 7.18 -3.59
N ALA A 127 -0.98 8.52 -3.50
CA ALA A 127 -1.07 9.38 -4.67
C ALA A 127 0.20 9.30 -5.56
N ALA A 128 1.38 9.11 -4.96
CA ALA A 128 2.65 9.03 -5.68
C ALA A 128 2.76 7.73 -6.47
N ILE A 129 2.33 6.62 -5.88
CA ILE A 129 2.29 5.28 -6.47
C ILE A 129 1.31 5.27 -7.64
N ALA A 130 0.11 5.85 -7.48
CA ALA A 130 -0.88 5.93 -8.55
C ALA A 130 -0.35 6.68 -9.79
N VAL A 131 0.25 7.86 -9.57
CA VAL A 131 0.87 8.66 -10.64
C VAL A 131 2.09 7.95 -11.23
N GLY A 132 2.92 7.36 -10.38
CA GLY A 132 4.14 6.65 -10.75
C GLY A 132 3.87 5.45 -11.66
N ARG A 133 2.87 4.64 -11.30
CA ARG A 133 2.43 3.49 -12.10
C ARG A 133 1.92 3.92 -13.47
N LYS A 134 1.07 4.97 -13.52
CA LYS A 134 0.54 5.50 -14.77
C LYS A 134 1.62 6.06 -15.70
N LEU A 135 2.71 6.59 -15.16
CA LEU A 135 3.84 7.16 -15.91
C LEU A 135 5.02 6.19 -16.10
N GLY A 136 4.87 4.92 -15.71
CA GLY A 136 5.89 3.89 -15.95
C GLY A 136 7.15 4.04 -15.10
N LEU A 137 7.02 4.41 -13.83
CA LEU A 137 8.19 4.38 -12.92
C LEU A 137 8.74 2.95 -12.78
N PRO A 138 10.08 2.77 -12.71
CA PRO A 138 10.71 1.46 -12.55
C PRO A 138 10.18 0.67 -11.35
N SER A 139 10.09 -0.66 -11.48
CA SER A 139 9.50 -1.56 -10.46
C SER A 139 10.18 -1.39 -9.10
N ARG A 140 11.52 -1.19 -9.11
CA ARG A 140 12.29 -0.95 -7.89
C ARG A 140 11.92 0.35 -7.19
N MET A 141 11.64 1.43 -7.93
CA MET A 141 11.19 2.69 -7.32
C MET A 141 9.81 2.54 -6.72
N MET A 142 8.92 1.85 -7.43
CA MET A 142 7.58 1.51 -6.93
C MET A 142 7.69 0.71 -5.63
N ALA A 143 8.54 -0.32 -5.59
CA ALA A 143 8.78 -1.14 -4.39
C ALA A 143 9.33 -0.34 -3.20
N ILE A 144 10.24 0.62 -3.45
CA ILE A 144 10.78 1.48 -2.39
C ILE A 144 9.71 2.43 -1.86
N LEU A 145 8.92 3.07 -2.73
CA LEU A 145 7.84 3.99 -2.35
C LEU A 145 6.75 3.27 -1.55
N THR A 146 6.26 2.12 -2.03
CA THR A 146 5.27 1.30 -1.32
C THR A 146 5.83 0.78 -0.01
N GLY A 147 7.08 0.29 0.01
CA GLY A 147 7.69 -0.21 1.24
C GLY A 147 7.88 0.88 2.29
N GLU A 148 8.28 2.09 1.88
CA GLU A 148 8.41 3.24 2.79
C GLU A 148 7.09 3.58 3.45
N SER A 149 5.98 3.66 2.69
CA SER A 149 4.65 3.98 3.24
C SER A 149 4.11 2.92 4.20
N LEU A 150 4.52 1.66 4.06
CA LEU A 150 4.09 0.61 4.99
C LEU A 150 4.82 0.68 6.34
N VAL A 151 6.04 1.21 6.37
CA VAL A 151 6.89 1.25 7.58
C VAL A 151 6.82 2.62 8.27
N ASN A 152 6.64 3.70 7.51
CA ASN A 152 6.69 5.06 8.05
C ASN A 152 5.55 5.39 9.00
N ASP A 153 4.34 4.89 8.75
CA ASP A 153 3.16 5.13 9.59
C ASP A 153 3.38 4.54 10.98
N ALA A 154 3.95 3.34 11.06
CA ALA A 154 4.32 2.72 12.32
C ALA A 154 5.34 3.58 13.08
N ALA A 155 6.43 3.98 12.42
CA ALA A 155 7.45 4.80 13.04
C ALA A 155 6.92 6.17 13.50
N ALA A 156 6.04 6.79 12.71
CA ALA A 156 5.45 8.09 13.03
C ALA A 156 4.49 8.01 14.21
N LEU A 157 3.62 6.99 14.27
CA LEU A 157 2.70 6.80 15.39
C LEU A 157 3.44 6.48 16.70
N THR A 158 4.54 5.72 16.66
CA THR A 158 5.39 5.54 17.83
C THR A 158 6.00 6.86 18.30
N LEU A 159 6.59 7.64 17.37
CA LEU A 159 7.18 8.94 17.70
C LEU A 159 6.13 9.91 18.23
N PHE A 160 4.93 9.89 17.68
CA PHE A 160 3.79 10.66 18.15
C PHE A 160 3.44 10.28 19.59
N THR A 161 3.30 8.99 19.88
CA THR A 161 2.98 8.48 21.22
C THR A 161 4.05 8.90 22.24
N LEU A 162 5.32 8.74 21.90
CA LEU A 162 6.45 9.17 22.73
C LEU A 162 6.44 10.69 22.97
N ALA A 163 6.20 11.48 21.92
CA ALA A 163 6.16 12.94 22.02
C ALA A 163 4.97 13.42 22.87
N VAL A 164 3.77 12.87 22.67
CA VAL A 164 2.58 13.17 23.47
C VAL A 164 2.77 12.78 24.93
N ALA A 165 3.36 11.61 25.22
CA ALA A 165 3.67 11.19 26.58
C ALA A 165 4.62 12.18 27.27
N SER A 166 5.62 12.70 26.55
CA SER A 166 6.56 13.69 27.07
C SER A 166 5.92 15.03 27.46
N VAL A 167 4.85 15.43 26.76
CA VAL A 167 4.10 16.67 27.04
C VAL A 167 3.05 16.46 28.12
N THR A 168 2.32 15.35 28.05
CA THR A 168 1.23 15.06 28.97
C THR A 168 1.71 14.63 30.36
N GLY A 169 2.97 14.19 30.47
CA GLY A 169 3.54 13.62 31.69
C GLY A 169 3.06 12.18 31.95
N LYS A 170 2.37 11.56 30.98
CA LYS A 170 1.93 10.17 31.09
C LYS A 170 3.15 9.26 31.07
N LYS A 171 3.30 8.43 32.11
CA LYS A 171 4.35 7.41 32.15
C LYS A 171 4.07 6.32 31.12
N ILE A 172 5.10 5.96 30.35
CA ILE A 172 5.09 4.80 29.48
C ILE A 172 5.60 3.62 30.31
N GLU A 173 5.03 2.43 30.13
CA GLU A 173 5.42 1.22 30.89
C GLU A 173 6.90 0.85 30.70
N ILE A 174 7.47 1.22 29.55
CA ILE A 174 8.88 1.03 29.21
C ILE A 174 9.58 2.40 29.20
N ASP A 175 10.43 2.65 30.20
CA ASP A 175 11.11 3.94 30.37
C ASP A 175 12.09 4.30 29.24
N SER A 176 12.64 3.30 28.55
CA SER A 176 13.57 3.51 27.44
C SER A 176 12.81 3.63 26.11
N PRO A 177 12.85 4.78 25.42
CA PRO A 177 12.18 4.96 24.12
C PRO A 177 12.63 3.95 23.07
N VAL A 178 13.90 3.53 23.12
CA VAL A 178 14.46 2.54 22.18
C VAL A 178 13.90 1.14 22.44
N LEU A 179 13.76 0.76 23.71
CA LEU A 179 13.17 -0.53 24.07
C LEU A 179 11.67 -0.55 23.79
N PHE A 180 10.97 0.57 24.06
CA PHE A 180 9.56 0.72 23.71
C PHE A 180 9.34 0.56 22.21
N PHE A 181 10.13 1.27 21.39
CA PHE A 181 10.09 1.14 19.93
C PHE A 181 10.37 -0.30 19.46
N ALA A 182 11.36 -0.98 20.04
CA ALA A 182 11.66 -2.36 19.71
C ALA A 182 10.54 -3.33 20.10
N TYR A 183 9.92 -3.13 21.26
CA TYR A 183 8.75 -3.87 21.71
C TYR A 183 7.56 -3.67 20.76
N GLU A 184 7.28 -2.42 20.38
CA GLU A 184 6.15 -2.08 19.53
C GLU A 184 6.25 -2.75 18.16
N ILE A 185 7.45 -2.76 17.57
CA ILE A 185 7.76 -3.47 16.32
C ILE A 185 7.60 -4.97 16.49
N ALA A 186 8.26 -5.57 17.49
CA ALA A 186 8.26 -7.01 17.67
C ALA A 186 6.85 -7.54 17.98
N GLY A 187 6.12 -6.86 18.86
CA GLY A 187 4.74 -7.18 19.23
C GLY A 187 3.81 -7.11 18.03
N GLY A 188 3.87 -6.04 17.23
CA GLY A 188 3.05 -5.89 16.03
C GLY A 188 3.30 -7.02 15.02
N VAL A 189 4.58 -7.30 14.71
CA VAL A 189 4.97 -8.38 13.80
C VAL A 189 4.48 -9.75 14.31
N ILE A 190 4.64 -10.04 15.61
CA ILE A 190 4.20 -11.31 16.19
C ILE A 190 2.67 -11.45 16.10
N VAL A 191 1.91 -10.44 16.50
CA VAL A 191 0.44 -10.44 16.45
C VAL A 191 -0.05 -10.66 15.02
N GLY A 192 0.47 -9.88 14.07
CA GLY A 192 0.11 -10.00 12.66
C GLY A 192 0.42 -11.38 12.08
N TYR A 193 1.59 -11.93 12.39
CA TYR A 193 1.98 -13.27 11.96
C TYR A 193 1.06 -14.35 12.53
N VAL A 194 0.79 -14.32 13.84
CA VAL A 194 -0.08 -15.30 14.51
C VAL A 194 -1.50 -15.25 13.95
N LEU A 195 -2.10 -14.07 13.85
CA LEU A 195 -3.46 -13.92 13.32
C LEU A 195 -3.57 -14.36 11.87
N ALA A 196 -2.61 -14.02 11.01
CA ALA A 196 -2.61 -14.48 9.63
C ALA A 196 -2.46 -16.00 9.50
N ARG A 197 -1.69 -16.64 10.39
CA ARG A 197 -1.60 -18.12 10.45
C ARG A 197 -2.92 -18.75 10.91
N ILE A 198 -3.60 -18.15 11.88
CA ILE A 198 -4.94 -18.58 12.32
C ILE A 198 -5.93 -18.47 11.16
N VAL A 199 -6.01 -17.31 10.50
CA VAL A 199 -6.92 -17.12 9.36
C VAL A 199 -6.61 -18.08 8.23
N ARG A 200 -5.34 -18.29 7.89
CA ARG A 200 -4.94 -19.29 6.88
C ARG A 200 -5.40 -20.69 7.26
N PHE A 201 -5.22 -21.09 8.52
CA PHE A 201 -5.69 -22.39 9.01
C PHE A 201 -7.21 -22.52 8.90
N VAL A 202 -7.95 -21.49 9.32
CA VAL A 202 -9.41 -21.47 9.23
C VAL A 202 -9.88 -21.54 7.78
N ARG A 203 -9.28 -20.76 6.86
CA ARG A 203 -9.57 -20.82 5.42
C ARG A 203 -9.37 -22.22 4.86
N SER A 204 -8.31 -22.92 5.24
CA SER A 204 -8.07 -24.31 4.78
C SER A 204 -9.14 -25.33 5.22
N ARG A 205 -9.99 -24.97 6.20
CA ARG A 205 -11.10 -25.80 6.68
C ARG A 205 -12.47 -25.38 6.16
N ILE A 206 -12.58 -24.17 5.61
CA ILE A 206 -13.81 -23.63 5.02
C ILE A 206 -13.80 -23.95 3.52
N ARG A 207 -14.98 -24.16 2.92
CA ARG A 207 -15.15 -24.39 1.47
C ARG A 207 -16.13 -23.40 0.84
N ASP A 208 -16.33 -22.27 1.50
CA ASP A 208 -17.25 -21.20 1.10
C ASP A 208 -16.45 -19.91 0.88
N SER A 209 -16.38 -19.48 -0.39
CA SER A 209 -15.63 -18.29 -0.80
C SER A 209 -16.14 -16.99 -0.18
N SER A 210 -17.43 -16.90 0.16
CA SER A 210 -17.99 -15.71 0.80
C SER A 210 -17.46 -15.57 2.23
N LEU A 211 -17.44 -16.67 2.99
CA LEU A 211 -16.89 -16.69 4.35
C LEU A 211 -15.39 -16.42 4.35
N GLU A 212 -14.64 -16.97 3.39
CA GLU A 212 -13.21 -16.69 3.24
C GLU A 212 -12.94 -15.20 2.96
N THR A 213 -13.73 -14.59 2.07
CA THR A 213 -13.66 -13.16 1.75
C THR A 213 -13.97 -12.30 2.98
N VAL A 214 -15.04 -12.62 3.73
CA VAL A 214 -15.39 -11.92 4.98
C VAL A 214 -14.27 -12.02 6.02
N LEU A 215 -13.65 -13.20 6.18
CA LEU A 215 -12.49 -13.35 7.07
C LEU A 215 -11.31 -12.45 6.63
N GLY A 216 -11.12 -12.27 5.32
CA GLY A 216 -10.10 -11.38 4.77
C GLY A 216 -10.38 -9.92 5.08
N LEU A 217 -11.65 -9.51 5.03
CA LEU A 217 -12.09 -8.15 5.37
C LEU A 217 -11.96 -7.87 6.87
N VAL A 218 -12.26 -8.83 7.74
CA VAL A 218 -12.22 -8.63 9.20
C VAL A 218 -10.80 -8.62 9.76
N LEU A 219 -9.88 -9.39 9.16
CA LEU A 219 -8.50 -9.54 9.64
C LEU A 219 -7.75 -8.21 9.86
N PRO A 220 -7.71 -7.23 8.95
CA PRO A 220 -6.98 -5.98 9.20
C PRO A 220 -7.46 -5.26 10.46
N PHE A 221 -8.77 -5.19 10.70
CA PHE A 221 -9.33 -4.58 11.90
C PHE A 221 -8.92 -5.36 13.15
N THR A 222 -9.03 -6.69 13.12
CA THR A 222 -8.64 -7.54 14.26
C THR A 222 -7.15 -7.45 14.55
N ALA A 223 -6.30 -7.42 13.52
CA ALA A 223 -4.86 -7.32 13.67
C ALA A 223 -4.44 -5.97 14.26
N TYR A 224 -5.06 -4.88 13.81
CA TYR A 224 -4.82 -3.55 14.35
C TYR A 224 -5.21 -3.47 15.83
N LEU A 225 -6.47 -3.79 16.14
CA LEU A 225 -7.02 -3.69 17.50
C LEU A 225 -6.31 -4.63 18.48
N ALA A 226 -6.03 -5.88 18.09
CA ALA A 226 -5.35 -6.83 18.97
C ALA A 226 -3.92 -6.40 19.31
N ALA A 227 -3.22 -5.72 18.40
CA ALA A 227 -1.90 -5.18 18.68
C ALA A 227 -1.98 -3.93 19.58
N GLU A 228 -2.93 -3.04 19.36
CA GLU A 228 -3.10 -1.85 20.21
C GLU A 228 -3.49 -2.19 21.66
N GLU A 229 -4.29 -3.23 21.88
CA GLU A 229 -4.65 -3.73 23.22
C GLU A 229 -3.43 -4.15 24.05
N ILE A 230 -2.36 -4.60 23.40
CA ILE A 230 -1.07 -4.92 24.05
C ILE A 230 -0.03 -3.81 23.87
N HIS A 231 -0.45 -2.60 23.46
CA HIS A 231 0.43 -1.45 23.21
C HIS A 231 1.55 -1.74 22.19
N ALA A 232 1.27 -2.61 21.22
CA ALA A 232 2.15 -2.91 20.09
C ALA A 232 1.64 -2.22 18.81
N SER A 233 2.45 -2.26 17.74
CA SER A 233 2.17 -1.48 16.53
C SER A 233 1.04 -2.12 15.72
N GLY A 234 -0.16 -1.54 15.77
CA GLY A 234 -1.30 -1.94 14.94
C GLY A 234 -0.99 -1.92 13.45
N VAL A 235 -0.31 -0.87 12.99
CA VAL A 235 0.16 -0.73 11.60
C VAL A 235 1.02 -1.92 11.18
N LEU A 236 2.05 -2.28 11.96
CA LEU A 236 2.92 -3.41 11.61
C LEU A 236 2.22 -4.76 11.72
N ALA A 237 1.25 -4.92 12.63
CA ALA A 237 0.44 -6.13 12.71
C ALA A 237 -0.37 -6.34 11.43
N VAL A 238 -1.03 -5.29 10.94
CA VAL A 238 -1.80 -5.31 9.69
C VAL A 238 -0.89 -5.59 8.49
N VAL A 239 0.22 -4.86 8.36
CA VAL A 239 1.17 -5.04 7.26
C VAL A 239 1.77 -6.45 7.26
N THR A 240 2.11 -6.98 8.44
CA THR A 240 2.63 -8.35 8.57
C THR A 240 1.56 -9.37 8.18
N ALA A 241 0.31 -9.17 8.62
CA ALA A 241 -0.79 -10.05 8.25
C ALA A 241 -1.03 -10.05 6.73
N GLY A 242 -0.99 -8.87 6.11
CA GLY A 242 -1.08 -8.67 4.66
C GLY A 242 0.06 -9.37 3.92
N PHE A 243 1.31 -9.22 4.35
CA PHE A 243 2.43 -9.95 3.73
C PHE A 243 2.33 -11.47 3.89
N VAL A 244 1.82 -11.96 5.02
CA VAL A 244 1.65 -13.40 5.23
C VAL A 244 0.56 -13.95 4.32
N LEU A 245 -0.59 -13.28 4.18
CA LEU A 245 -1.68 -13.76 3.33
C LEU A 245 -1.53 -13.43 1.84
N GLY A 246 -0.87 -12.33 1.50
CA GLY A 246 -0.58 -11.90 0.12
C GLY A 246 0.50 -12.71 -0.58
N ARG A 247 1.18 -13.61 0.14
CA ARG A 247 2.05 -14.62 -0.49
C ARG A 247 1.19 -15.55 -1.32
N VAL A 248 1.40 -15.49 -2.63
CA VAL A 248 0.82 -16.42 -3.59
C VAL A 248 1.26 -17.84 -3.24
N THR A 249 0.31 -18.65 -2.78
CA THR A 249 0.47 -20.10 -2.57
C THR A 249 -0.44 -20.85 -3.53
N ALA A 250 -0.02 -22.06 -3.94
CA ALA A 250 -0.82 -22.91 -4.83
C ALA A 250 -2.19 -23.29 -4.24
N ASP A 251 -2.31 -23.30 -2.91
CA ASP A 251 -3.43 -23.93 -2.19
C ASP A 251 -4.70 -23.08 -2.00
N VAL A 252 -4.73 -21.82 -2.50
CA VAL A 252 -5.92 -20.96 -2.38
C VAL A 252 -6.89 -21.25 -3.53
N ALA A 253 -8.19 -21.39 -3.24
CA ALA A 253 -9.20 -21.61 -4.26
C ALA A 253 -9.37 -20.40 -5.21
N VAL A 254 -9.60 -20.67 -6.50
CA VAL A 254 -9.74 -19.63 -7.53
C VAL A 254 -10.91 -18.67 -7.31
N PRO A 255 -12.14 -19.13 -6.93
CA PRO A 255 -13.26 -18.22 -6.76
C PRO A 255 -13.02 -17.19 -5.67
N THR A 256 -12.40 -17.59 -4.55
CA THR A 256 -12.00 -16.68 -3.47
C THR A 256 -10.99 -15.64 -3.96
N ARG A 257 -10.00 -16.02 -4.77
CA ARG A 257 -9.01 -15.08 -5.34
C ARG A 257 -9.68 -14.04 -6.23
N ILE A 258 -10.61 -14.45 -7.09
CA ILE A 258 -11.31 -13.53 -8.00
C ILE A 258 -12.19 -12.55 -7.22
N GLN A 259 -12.90 -13.03 -6.19
CA GLN A 259 -13.75 -12.18 -5.37
C GLN A 259 -12.95 -11.17 -4.55
N GLU A 260 -11.89 -11.59 -3.86
CA GLU A 260 -11.03 -10.70 -3.07
C GLU A 260 -10.39 -9.60 -3.94
N ARG A 261 -9.94 -9.94 -5.16
CA ARG A 261 -9.36 -8.98 -6.12
C ARG A 261 -10.33 -7.88 -6.54
N GLN A 262 -11.64 -8.13 -6.52
CA GLN A 262 -12.63 -7.12 -6.87
C GLN A 262 -13.01 -6.25 -5.68
N VAL A 263 -12.99 -6.80 -4.46
CA VAL A 263 -13.41 -6.08 -3.26
C VAL A 263 -12.38 -5.04 -2.83
N TRP A 264 -11.09 -5.37 -2.82
CA TRP A 264 -10.05 -4.47 -2.32
C TRP A 264 -9.95 -3.14 -3.08
N PRO A 265 -9.87 -3.09 -4.42
CA PRO A 265 -9.82 -1.82 -5.14
C PRO A 265 -11.06 -0.95 -4.95
N LEU A 266 -12.23 -1.56 -4.70
CA LEU A 266 -13.46 -0.84 -4.38
C LEU A 266 -13.41 -0.23 -2.97
N MET A 267 -12.85 -0.97 -2.00
CA MET A 267 -12.63 -0.47 -0.65
C MET A 267 -11.59 0.65 -0.63
N ASP A 268 -10.48 0.49 -1.35
CA ASP A 268 -9.44 1.52 -1.46
C ASP A 268 -10.03 2.80 -2.06
N LEU A 269 -10.76 2.70 -3.17
CA LEU A 269 -11.43 3.86 -3.77
C LEU A 269 -12.40 4.54 -2.80
N LEU A 270 -13.21 3.78 -2.07
CA LEU A 270 -14.20 4.32 -1.14
C LEU A 270 -13.53 5.02 0.05
N LEU A 271 -12.54 4.37 0.66
CA LEU A 271 -11.82 4.89 1.82
C LEU A 271 -10.95 6.08 1.46
N GLU A 272 -10.17 6.01 0.37
CA GLU A 272 -9.39 7.15 -0.12
C GLU A 272 -10.30 8.33 -0.46
N ALA A 273 -11.40 8.10 -1.19
CA ALA A 273 -12.30 9.17 -1.58
C ALA A 273 -12.92 9.85 -0.35
N PHE A 274 -13.38 9.04 0.61
CA PHE A 274 -13.89 9.52 1.88
C PHE A 274 -12.86 10.36 2.61
N VAL A 275 -11.62 9.90 2.73
CA VAL A 275 -10.62 10.63 3.49
C VAL A 275 -10.21 11.93 2.82
N PHE A 276 -9.97 11.94 1.52
CA PHE A 276 -9.61 13.18 0.84
C PHE A 276 -10.75 14.20 0.89
N ALA A 277 -12.01 13.76 0.84
CA ALA A 277 -13.16 14.62 1.07
C ALA A 277 -13.21 15.14 2.52
N TYR A 278 -13.03 14.24 3.50
CA TYR A 278 -12.98 14.57 4.93
C TYR A 278 -11.89 15.59 5.24
N MET A 279 -10.69 15.37 4.70
CA MET A 279 -9.56 16.31 4.73
C MET A 279 -9.97 17.67 4.18
N GLY A 280 -10.56 17.73 2.99
CA GLY A 280 -11.00 19.00 2.41
C GLY A 280 -11.99 19.75 3.30
N LEU A 281 -12.96 19.03 3.87
CA LEU A 281 -14.03 19.58 4.72
C LEU A 281 -13.53 20.19 6.03
N GLN A 282 -12.33 19.83 6.51
CA GLN A 282 -11.78 20.36 7.75
C GLN A 282 -11.31 21.83 7.65
N LEU A 283 -11.17 22.41 6.45
CA LEU A 283 -10.57 23.73 6.27
C LEU A 283 -11.26 24.83 7.10
N GLU A 284 -12.59 24.90 7.04
CA GLU A 284 -13.34 25.91 7.81
C GLU A 284 -13.17 25.71 9.32
N SER A 285 -13.32 24.47 9.82
CA SER A 285 -13.16 24.13 11.24
C SER A 285 -11.79 24.55 11.77
N VAL A 286 -10.72 24.31 11.00
CA VAL A 286 -9.36 24.69 11.36
C VAL A 286 -9.22 26.21 11.47
N ILE A 287 -9.83 26.96 10.55
CA ILE A 287 -9.80 28.43 10.59
C ILE A 287 -10.58 28.95 11.80
N GLU A 288 -11.75 28.37 12.09
CA GLU A 288 -12.59 28.76 13.24
C GLU A 288 -11.88 28.49 14.57
N GLU A 289 -11.24 27.33 14.72
CA GLU A 289 -10.50 26.97 15.95
C GLU A 289 -9.35 27.95 16.21
N VAL A 290 -8.58 28.30 15.17
CA VAL A 290 -7.52 29.31 15.28
C VAL A 290 -8.07 30.68 15.69
N GLN A 291 -9.23 31.07 15.15
CA GLN A 291 -9.87 32.33 15.53
C GLN A 291 -10.39 32.32 16.98
N ARG A 292 -10.92 31.19 17.45
CA ARG A 292 -11.41 31.03 18.84
C ARG A 292 -10.30 31.18 19.87
N ASP A 293 -9.09 30.72 19.56
CA ASP A 293 -7.92 30.89 20.42
C ASP A 293 -7.36 32.33 20.43
N GLY A 294 -7.99 33.26 19.69
CA GLY A 294 -7.60 34.66 19.62
C GLY A 294 -6.30 34.89 18.84
N LEU A 295 -5.84 33.88 18.09
CA LEU A 295 -4.59 33.93 17.36
C LEU A 295 -4.81 34.56 15.98
N PRO A 296 -3.91 35.43 15.51
CA PRO A 296 -4.03 36.03 14.19
C PRO A 296 -3.86 34.96 13.10
N VAL A 297 -4.97 34.58 12.45
CA VAL A 297 -5.03 33.52 11.42
C VAL A 297 -3.90 33.63 10.39
N HIS A 298 -3.64 34.84 9.90
CA HIS A 298 -2.61 35.08 8.90
C HIS A 298 -1.19 34.72 9.36
N HIS A 299 -0.86 34.90 10.65
CA HIS A 299 0.44 34.49 11.20
C HIS A 299 0.56 32.98 11.24
N ILE A 300 -0.47 32.27 11.70
CA ILE A 300 -0.45 30.80 11.79
C ILE A 300 -0.34 30.18 10.40
N PHE A 301 -1.08 30.68 9.42
CA PHE A 301 -0.95 30.22 8.04
C PHE A 301 0.43 30.54 7.44
N ALA A 302 1.04 31.67 7.81
CA ALA A 302 2.42 31.98 7.41
C ALA A 302 3.43 31.02 8.06
N TYR A 303 3.29 30.72 9.35
CA TYR A 303 4.12 29.71 10.04
C TYR A 303 3.94 28.33 9.41
N ALA A 304 2.70 27.95 9.12
CA ALA A 304 2.38 26.69 8.47
C ALA A 304 3.00 26.58 7.08
N LEU A 305 3.04 27.68 6.31
CA LEU A 305 3.72 27.72 5.00
C LEU A 305 5.24 27.55 5.14
N LEU A 306 5.85 28.14 6.16
CA LEU A 306 7.29 27.96 6.45
C LEU A 306 7.60 26.53 6.89
N VAL A 307 6.75 25.94 7.74
CA VAL A 307 6.87 24.52 8.12
C VAL A 307 6.69 23.62 6.90
N LEU A 308 5.70 23.88 6.04
CA LEU A 308 5.51 23.17 4.77
C LEU A 308 6.78 23.23 3.91
N LEU A 309 7.41 24.39 3.80
CA LEU A 309 8.68 24.52 3.08
C LEU A 309 9.77 23.63 3.68
N VAL A 310 9.94 23.62 5.01
CA VAL A 310 10.90 22.74 5.69
C VAL A 310 10.58 21.27 5.41
N VAL A 311 9.31 20.88 5.54
CA VAL A 311 8.82 19.52 5.30
C VAL A 311 9.09 19.05 3.86
N ILE A 312 8.96 19.95 2.87
CA ILE A 312 9.27 19.68 1.46
C ILE A 312 10.79 19.59 1.25
N LEU A 313 11.58 20.48 1.85
CA LEU A 313 13.03 20.58 1.59
C LEU A 313 13.87 19.55 2.34
N VAL A 314 13.44 19.11 3.52
CA VAL A 314 14.20 18.17 4.37
C VAL A 314 14.45 16.85 3.64
N ARG A 315 13.48 16.35 2.87
CA ARG A 315 13.59 15.06 2.16
C ARG A 315 14.61 15.07 1.01
N PRO A 316 14.56 16.00 0.04
CA PRO A 316 15.62 16.18 -0.94
C PRO A 316 16.97 16.45 -0.28
N ALA A 317 17.04 17.37 0.69
CA ALA A 317 18.29 17.70 1.36
C ALA A 317 18.95 16.46 1.98
N TRP A 318 18.20 15.65 2.71
CA TRP A 318 18.71 14.43 3.32
C TRP A 318 19.22 13.42 2.28
N ILE A 319 18.43 13.14 1.24
CA ILE A 319 18.77 12.15 0.21
C ILE A 319 20.04 12.58 -0.56
N PHE A 320 20.12 13.84 -0.98
CA PHE A 320 21.27 14.36 -1.74
C PHE A 320 22.53 14.53 -0.88
N VAL A 321 22.40 14.95 0.38
CA VAL A 321 23.55 15.04 1.31
C VAL A 321 24.14 13.67 1.57
N ASN A 322 23.30 12.65 1.82
CA ASN A 322 23.78 11.28 2.08
C ASN A 322 24.44 10.66 0.83
N THR A 323 23.90 10.94 -0.35
CA THR A 323 24.47 10.49 -1.63
C THR A 323 25.83 11.15 -1.89
N SER A 324 25.92 12.47 -1.71
CA SER A 324 27.14 13.25 -1.94
C SER A 324 28.26 12.88 -0.97
N ARG A 325 27.95 12.80 0.34
CA ARG A 325 28.92 12.45 1.38
C ARG A 325 29.60 11.11 1.13
N ARG A 326 28.85 10.11 0.65
CA ARG A 326 29.40 8.78 0.36
C ARG A 326 30.19 8.71 -0.93
N SER A 327 29.84 9.51 -1.95
CA SER A 327 30.66 9.66 -3.16
C SER A 327 32.05 10.21 -2.82
N VAL A 328 32.11 11.20 -1.91
CA VAL A 328 33.37 11.75 -1.40
C VAL A 328 34.17 10.71 -0.60
N VAL A 329 33.54 10.02 0.34
CA VAL A 329 34.20 8.96 1.15
C VAL A 329 34.73 7.81 0.26
N ARG A 330 34.00 7.44 -0.81
CA ARG A 330 34.43 6.41 -1.77
C ARG A 330 35.65 6.85 -2.58
N LYS A 331 35.68 8.11 -3.03
CA LYS A 331 36.84 8.70 -3.71
C LYS A 331 38.07 8.73 -2.80
N LEU A 332 37.88 9.04 -1.52
CA LEU A 332 38.96 9.08 -0.53
C LEU A 332 39.51 7.69 -0.17
N LEU A 333 38.67 6.66 -0.11
CA LEU A 333 39.07 5.31 0.31
C LEU A 333 39.62 4.41 -0.82
N ARG A 334 39.73 4.90 -2.08
CA ARG A 334 40.27 4.17 -3.26
C ARG A 334 39.83 2.69 -3.38
N ARG A 335 38.63 2.32 -2.90
CA ARG A 335 38.12 0.95 -3.03
C ARG A 335 37.74 0.70 -4.49
N LYS A 336 38.45 -0.23 -5.13
CA LYS A 336 38.21 -0.68 -6.51
C LYS A 336 36.76 -1.12 -6.64
N ALA A 337 36.07 -0.59 -7.66
CA ALA A 337 34.65 -0.79 -7.88
C ALA A 337 34.33 -2.29 -8.04
N SER A 338 33.55 -2.83 -7.12
CA SER A 338 32.49 -3.77 -7.50
C SER A 338 31.35 -2.89 -8.01
N GLU A 339 30.88 -3.15 -9.23
CA GLU A 339 29.80 -2.44 -9.94
C GLU A 339 28.45 -2.45 -9.19
N THR A 340 28.37 -3.01 -7.98
CA THR A 340 27.09 -3.45 -7.40
C THR A 340 26.48 -2.51 -6.37
N SER A 341 26.92 -1.26 -6.19
CA SER A 341 26.20 -0.39 -5.25
C SER A 341 26.50 1.09 -5.40
N ASP A 342 25.70 1.79 -6.19
CA ASP A 342 25.30 3.13 -5.72
C ASP A 342 24.51 2.96 -4.42
N VAL A 343 24.60 3.93 -3.52
CA VAL A 343 24.07 3.82 -2.14
C VAL A 343 22.56 3.57 -2.08
N LEU A 344 21.87 3.80 -3.19
CA LEU A 344 20.48 3.44 -3.45
C LEU A 344 20.30 2.47 -4.63
N GLY A 345 21.35 2.18 -5.39
CA GLY A 345 21.26 1.55 -6.71
C GLY A 345 20.32 2.29 -7.67
N LEU A 346 20.03 3.56 -7.37
CA LEU A 346 19.15 4.45 -8.12
C LEU A 346 19.98 5.61 -8.70
N THR A 347 19.67 6.01 -9.93
CA THR A 347 20.27 7.16 -10.59
C THR A 347 19.91 8.47 -9.88
N TRP A 348 20.66 9.55 -10.12
CA TRP A 348 20.35 10.86 -9.53
C TRP A 348 18.93 11.36 -9.91
N ARG A 349 18.45 11.01 -11.11
CA ARG A 349 17.09 11.32 -11.59
C ARG A 349 16.03 10.56 -10.78
N GLN A 350 16.27 9.27 -10.55
CA GLN A 350 15.43 8.41 -9.73
C GLN A 350 15.39 8.91 -8.27
N ASN A 351 16.53 9.30 -7.71
CA ASN A 351 16.60 9.88 -6.36
C ASN A 351 15.85 11.21 -6.25
N LEU A 352 15.91 12.06 -7.29
CA LEU A 352 15.16 13.32 -7.31
C LEU A 352 13.64 13.06 -7.29
N VAL A 353 13.15 12.18 -8.17
CA VAL A 353 11.73 11.78 -8.19
C VAL A 353 11.31 11.15 -6.87
N LEU A 354 12.11 10.22 -6.34
CA LEU A 354 11.86 9.57 -5.05
C LEU A 354 11.74 10.60 -3.92
N SER A 355 12.65 11.58 -3.88
CA SER A 355 12.63 12.63 -2.86
C SER A 355 11.40 13.54 -2.95
N TRP A 356 10.89 13.76 -4.17
CA TRP A 356 9.75 14.63 -4.44
C TRP A 356 8.39 13.94 -4.24
N ALA A 357 8.35 12.61 -4.31
CA ALA A 357 7.16 11.78 -4.15
C ALA A 357 6.70 11.64 -2.69
N GLY A 358 6.82 12.69 -1.87
CA GLY A 358 6.63 12.64 -0.41
C GLY A 358 5.42 13.42 0.06
N MET A 359 4.26 13.19 -0.54
CA MET A 359 3.03 13.87 -0.16
C MET A 359 2.65 13.49 1.28
N ARG A 360 2.03 14.39 2.05
CA ARG A 360 1.48 14.05 3.38
C ARG A 360 -0.02 13.85 3.21
N GLY A 361 -0.60 12.95 3.99
CA GLY A 361 -1.96 12.48 3.75
C GLY A 361 -2.77 12.29 5.01
N VAL A 362 -3.61 11.27 4.96
CA VAL A 362 -4.62 10.92 5.97
C VAL A 362 -4.04 10.83 7.38
N VAL A 363 -2.92 10.12 7.50
CA VAL A 363 -2.31 9.77 8.78
C VAL A 363 -1.85 11.03 9.50
N THR A 364 -1.38 12.04 8.78
CA THR A 364 -1.03 13.35 9.34
C THR A 364 -2.24 14.02 9.98
N LEU A 365 -3.40 14.03 9.33
CA LEU A 365 -4.61 14.62 9.91
C LEU A 365 -5.16 13.81 11.09
N ALA A 366 -5.16 12.48 10.96
CA ALA A 366 -5.59 11.57 12.02
C ALA A 366 -4.74 11.77 13.28
N ALA A 367 -3.41 11.77 13.14
CA ALA A 367 -2.49 12.01 14.25
C ALA A 367 -2.65 13.43 14.84
N ALA A 368 -2.85 14.45 14.01
CA ALA A 368 -3.12 15.82 14.48
C ALA A 368 -4.41 15.92 15.31
N SER A 369 -5.47 15.23 14.88
CA SER A 369 -6.71 15.14 15.65
C SER A 369 -6.55 14.35 16.95
N GLY A 370 -5.62 13.38 16.95
CA GLY A 370 -5.22 12.54 18.10
C GLY A 370 -4.50 13.27 19.23
N VAL A 371 -4.13 14.55 19.05
CA VAL A 371 -3.52 15.35 20.11
C VAL A 371 -4.52 15.52 21.26
N PRO A 372 -4.18 15.08 22.50
CA PRO A 372 -5.07 15.15 23.64
C PRO A 372 -5.56 16.57 23.93
N LEU A 373 -6.75 16.68 24.53
CA LEU A 373 -7.30 17.99 24.93
C LEU A 373 -6.58 18.58 26.15
N ALA A 374 -6.13 17.73 27.06
CA ALA A 374 -5.49 18.13 28.31
C ALA A 374 -4.33 17.20 28.68
N THR A 375 -3.43 17.72 29.52
CA THR A 375 -2.33 16.97 30.14
C THR A 375 -2.84 16.16 31.35
N VAL A 376 -2.00 15.28 31.91
CA VAL A 376 -2.35 14.54 33.13
C VAL A 376 -2.59 15.47 34.33
N ALA A 377 -2.01 16.68 34.31
CA ALA A 377 -2.23 17.71 35.32
C ALA A 377 -3.59 18.44 35.18
N GLY A 378 -4.33 18.20 34.10
CA GLY A 378 -5.60 18.88 33.80
C GLY A 378 -5.45 20.17 32.99
N ASP A 379 -4.22 20.62 32.74
CA ASP A 379 -3.96 21.81 31.91
C ASP A 379 -4.26 21.54 30.43
N PRO A 380 -4.77 22.52 29.66
CA PRO A 380 -4.95 22.39 28.21
C PRO A 380 -3.66 21.99 27.51
N PHE A 381 -3.77 21.16 26.46
CA PHE A 381 -2.59 20.78 25.69
C PHE A 381 -1.99 22.00 24.97
N PRO A 382 -0.69 22.28 25.12
CA PRO A 382 -0.07 23.48 24.58
C PRO A 382 -0.10 23.51 23.04
N GLY A 383 -0.75 24.53 22.49
CA GLY A 383 -0.74 24.83 21.04
C GLY A 383 -1.49 23.80 20.17
N ARG A 384 -2.45 23.05 20.72
CA ARG A 384 -3.21 22.02 19.97
C ARG A 384 -3.82 22.53 18.66
N ALA A 385 -4.52 23.67 18.69
CA ALA A 385 -5.12 24.26 17.49
C ALA A 385 -4.05 24.64 16.44
N VAL A 386 -2.89 25.12 16.89
CA VAL A 386 -1.76 25.42 16.00
C VAL A 386 -1.20 24.16 15.37
N ILE A 387 -1.06 23.06 16.13
CA ILE A 387 -0.62 21.77 15.59
C ILE A 387 -1.58 21.30 14.49
N GLN A 388 -2.89 21.36 14.74
CA GLN A 388 -3.92 20.95 13.79
C GLN A 388 -3.92 21.82 12.53
N ALA A 389 -3.81 23.13 12.68
CA ALA A 389 -3.73 24.05 11.55
C ALA A 389 -2.48 23.85 10.70
N VAL A 390 -1.31 23.70 11.33
CA VAL A 390 -0.07 23.44 10.60
C VAL A 390 -0.10 22.07 9.92
N ALA A 391 -0.57 21.02 10.61
CA ALA A 391 -0.70 19.69 10.03
C ALA A 391 -1.63 19.69 8.81
N PHE A 392 -2.77 20.40 8.89
CA PHE A 392 -3.69 20.57 7.77
C PHE A 392 -3.02 21.24 6.57
N VAL A 393 -2.39 22.40 6.78
CA VAL A 393 -1.72 23.14 5.70
C VAL A 393 -0.57 22.35 5.10
N VAL A 394 0.18 21.59 5.92
CA VAL A 394 1.26 20.73 5.44
C VAL A 394 0.70 19.58 4.60
N ALA A 395 -0.34 18.92 5.06
CA ALA A 395 -0.94 17.78 4.36
C ALA A 395 -1.59 18.23 3.03
N VAL A 396 -2.45 19.25 3.06
CA VAL A 396 -3.07 19.81 1.84
C VAL A 396 -2.01 20.44 0.93
N GLY A 397 -1.09 21.22 1.48
CA GLY A 397 -0.07 21.93 0.72
C GLY A 397 0.89 21.00 0.00
N THR A 398 1.36 19.93 0.65
CA THR A 398 2.19 18.92 -0.02
C THR A 398 1.42 18.16 -1.09
N LEU A 399 0.16 17.78 -0.84
CA LEU A 399 -0.68 17.13 -1.84
C LEU A 399 -0.88 18.03 -3.08
N VAL A 400 -1.19 19.31 -2.89
CA VAL A 400 -1.40 20.27 -3.99
C VAL A 400 -0.09 20.52 -4.75
N ILE A 401 0.99 20.88 -4.04
CA ILE A 401 2.25 21.27 -4.66
C ILE A 401 2.91 20.04 -5.31
N GLN A 402 3.13 18.97 -4.54
CA GLN A 402 3.85 17.79 -5.03
C GLN A 402 2.97 16.93 -5.94
N GLY A 403 1.66 16.79 -5.66
CA GLY A 403 0.75 16.05 -6.53
C GLY A 403 0.66 16.63 -7.93
N LEU A 404 0.59 17.96 -8.07
CA LEU A 404 0.58 18.63 -9.38
C LEU A 404 1.94 18.60 -10.10
N THR A 405 3.03 18.74 -9.35
CA THR A 405 4.38 18.87 -9.95
C THR A 405 5.08 17.53 -10.20
N LEU A 406 4.74 16.47 -9.47
CA LEU A 406 5.36 15.14 -9.61
C LEU A 406 5.17 14.54 -11.02
N PRO A 407 3.97 14.53 -11.65
CA PRO A 407 3.81 14.04 -13.01
C PRO A 407 4.71 14.77 -14.02
N MET A 408 4.85 16.08 -13.87
CA MET A 408 5.69 16.91 -14.71
C MET A 408 7.17 16.56 -14.53
N LEU A 409 7.60 16.37 -13.27
CA LEU A 409 8.97 15.98 -12.93
C LEU A 409 9.35 14.62 -13.53
N ILE A 410 8.45 13.63 -13.41
CA ILE A 410 8.66 12.27 -13.95
C ILE A 410 8.83 12.33 -15.48
N ARG A 411 7.92 13.02 -16.19
CA ARG A 411 8.00 13.17 -17.66
C ARG A 411 9.25 13.91 -18.13
N ARG A 412 9.67 14.95 -17.39
CA ARG A 412 10.84 15.77 -17.74
C ARG A 412 12.16 15.02 -17.58
N LEU A 413 12.26 14.14 -16.58
CA LEU A 413 13.51 13.45 -16.26
C LEU A 413 13.67 12.12 -17.01
N ASP A 414 12.62 11.63 -17.66
CA ASP A 414 12.62 10.36 -18.41
C ASP A 414 13.24 9.23 -17.58
N VAL A 415 12.60 8.95 -16.46
CA VAL A 415 13.09 8.03 -15.42
C VAL A 415 12.71 6.58 -15.73
N ALA A 416 11.91 6.36 -16.78
CA ALA A 416 11.59 5.04 -17.29
C ALA A 416 12.88 4.35 -17.75
N ASP A 417 13.09 3.12 -17.27
CA ASP A 417 14.26 2.32 -17.63
C ASP A 417 13.89 1.41 -18.80
N ALA A 418 14.43 1.69 -19.99
CA ALA A 418 14.19 0.89 -21.19
C ALA A 418 14.70 -0.56 -21.05
N ASP A 419 15.71 -0.79 -20.21
CA ASP A 419 16.22 -2.14 -19.92
C ASP A 419 15.34 -2.89 -18.91
N GLU A 420 14.52 -2.18 -18.13
CA GLU A 420 13.52 -2.80 -17.26
C GLU A 420 12.45 -3.51 -18.08
N GLN A 421 11.94 -2.87 -19.14
CA GLN A 421 10.96 -3.48 -20.03
C GLN A 421 11.49 -4.79 -20.63
N ARG A 422 12.76 -4.80 -21.06
CA ARG A 422 13.43 -6.01 -21.56
C ARG A 422 13.50 -7.10 -20.50
N ARG A 423 13.87 -6.77 -19.25
CA ARG A 423 13.90 -7.73 -18.14
C ARG A 423 12.52 -8.28 -17.83
N THR A 424 11.48 -7.44 -17.87
CA THR A 424 10.08 -7.88 -17.71
C THR A 424 9.68 -8.84 -18.83
N ASP A 425 10.04 -8.53 -20.08
CA ASP A 425 9.76 -9.39 -21.23
C ASP A 425 10.50 -10.74 -21.14
N GLU A 426 11.76 -10.74 -20.70
CA GLU A 426 12.56 -11.94 -20.45
C GLU A 426 11.93 -12.82 -19.34
N GLN A 427 11.52 -12.20 -18.24
CA GLN A 427 10.84 -12.90 -17.13
C GLN A 427 9.47 -13.44 -17.57
N ALA A 428 8.73 -12.70 -18.40
CA ALA A 428 7.47 -13.18 -18.97
C ALA A 428 7.70 -14.38 -19.92
N ALA A 429 8.77 -14.34 -20.72
CA ALA A 429 9.16 -15.47 -21.57
C ALA A 429 9.56 -16.70 -20.74
N LEU A 430 10.29 -16.51 -19.63
CA LEU A 430 10.61 -17.56 -18.67
C LEU A 430 9.34 -18.15 -18.03
N ALA A 431 8.39 -17.33 -17.61
CA ALA A 431 7.13 -17.82 -17.07
C ALA A 431 6.34 -18.65 -18.09
N ARG A 432 6.33 -18.24 -19.37
CA ARG A 432 5.71 -19.03 -20.46
C ARG A 432 6.42 -20.36 -20.65
N SER A 433 7.76 -20.40 -20.61
CA SER A 433 8.52 -21.64 -20.78
C SER A 433 8.31 -22.62 -19.62
N ILE A 434 8.27 -22.13 -18.38
CA ILE A 434 7.93 -22.93 -17.18
C ILE A 434 6.51 -23.50 -17.31
N SER A 435 5.55 -22.65 -17.68
CA SER A 435 4.16 -23.06 -17.88
C SER A 435 4.02 -24.11 -18.98
N ARG A 436 4.77 -23.97 -20.08
CA ARG A 436 4.78 -24.94 -21.17
C ARG A 436 5.32 -26.29 -20.72
N SER A 437 6.50 -26.28 -20.09
CA SER A 437 7.16 -27.50 -19.60
C SER A 437 6.28 -28.23 -18.58
N ALA A 438 5.66 -27.52 -17.65
CA ALA A 438 4.76 -28.10 -16.65
C ALA A 438 3.52 -28.75 -17.29
N ALA A 439 2.93 -28.10 -18.30
CA ALA A 439 1.80 -28.69 -19.03
C ALA A 439 2.20 -29.92 -19.84
N GLU A 440 3.33 -29.87 -20.55
CA GLU A 440 3.83 -31.01 -21.33
C GLU A 440 4.16 -32.19 -20.42
N GLN A 441 4.80 -31.95 -19.27
CA GLN A 441 5.09 -32.97 -18.27
C GLN A 441 3.79 -33.61 -17.76
N TYR A 442 2.83 -32.82 -17.29
CA TYR A 442 1.55 -33.35 -16.79
C TYR A 442 0.80 -34.17 -17.86
N LEU A 443 0.72 -33.66 -19.08
CA LEU A 443 0.04 -34.35 -20.19
C LEU A 443 0.77 -35.63 -20.62
N SER A 444 2.10 -35.69 -20.46
CA SER A 444 2.89 -36.90 -20.70
C SER A 444 2.65 -37.97 -19.63
N GLU A 445 2.61 -37.57 -18.36
CA GLU A 445 2.31 -38.46 -17.23
C GLU A 445 0.88 -39.01 -17.33
N ALA A 446 -0.09 -38.15 -17.68
CA ALA A 446 -1.48 -38.56 -17.91
C ALA A 446 -1.64 -39.53 -19.10
N ALA A 447 -0.80 -39.41 -20.13
CA ALA A 447 -0.79 -40.34 -21.26
C ALA A 447 -0.29 -41.73 -20.85
N VAL A 448 0.72 -41.80 -19.98
CA VAL A 448 1.34 -43.06 -19.54
C VAL A 448 0.48 -43.77 -18.49
N ASN A 449 0.03 -43.03 -17.47
CA ASN A 449 -0.69 -43.59 -16.34
C ASN A 449 -2.18 -43.83 -16.63
N GLY A 450 -2.71 -43.21 -17.69
CA GLY A 450 -4.14 -43.16 -17.95
C GLY A 450 -4.88 -42.23 -16.99
N ILE A 451 -6.18 -42.07 -17.19
CA ILE A 451 -7.05 -41.26 -16.34
C ILE A 451 -8.17 -42.18 -15.85
N ASP A 452 -8.37 -42.23 -14.54
CA ASP A 452 -9.39 -43.08 -13.92
C ASP A 452 -10.77 -42.79 -14.52
N GLY A 453 -11.43 -43.85 -15.01
CA GLY A 453 -12.77 -43.77 -15.59
C GLY A 453 -12.85 -43.42 -17.08
N ALA A 454 -11.73 -43.31 -17.80
CA ALA A 454 -11.71 -43.03 -19.24
C ALA A 454 -10.98 -44.11 -20.07
N SER A 455 -11.46 -44.42 -21.27
CA SER A 455 -10.78 -45.34 -22.19
C SER A 455 -9.52 -44.70 -22.78
N ARG A 456 -8.45 -45.49 -23.00
CA ARG A 456 -7.15 -44.99 -23.53
C ARG A 456 -7.30 -44.17 -24.82
N GLU A 457 -8.17 -44.62 -25.73
CA GLU A 457 -8.44 -43.94 -27.01
C GLU A 457 -9.13 -42.57 -26.81
N SER A 458 -10.06 -42.47 -25.87
CA SER A 458 -10.69 -41.19 -25.51
C SER A 458 -9.71 -40.24 -24.83
N VAL A 459 -8.80 -40.78 -23.99
CA VAL A 459 -7.76 -40.01 -23.32
C VAL A 459 -6.76 -39.44 -24.33
N GLU A 460 -6.28 -40.22 -25.31
CA GLU A 460 -5.35 -39.74 -26.33
C GLU A 460 -5.92 -38.59 -27.18
N HIS A 461 -7.15 -38.74 -27.68
CA HIS A 461 -7.83 -37.68 -28.44
C HIS A 461 -8.03 -36.39 -27.63
N VAL A 462 -8.39 -36.53 -26.35
CA VAL A 462 -8.56 -35.36 -25.46
C VAL A 462 -7.22 -34.74 -25.10
N LEU A 463 -6.16 -35.54 -24.87
CA LEU A 463 -4.81 -35.03 -24.60
C LEU A 463 -4.26 -34.22 -25.77
N GLU A 464 -4.43 -34.67 -27.01
CA GLU A 464 -4.03 -33.88 -28.18
C GLU A 464 -4.79 -32.56 -28.30
N ARG A 465 -6.09 -32.57 -27.96
CA ARG A 465 -6.91 -31.35 -27.94
C ARG A 465 -6.43 -30.39 -26.86
N VAL A 466 -6.12 -30.87 -25.66
CA VAL A 466 -5.57 -30.05 -24.58
C VAL A 466 -4.18 -29.51 -24.97
N ARG A 467 -3.30 -30.34 -25.55
CA ARG A 467 -1.99 -29.88 -26.08
C ARG A 467 -2.12 -28.75 -27.08
N ARG A 468 -3.05 -28.86 -28.05
CA ARG A 468 -3.33 -27.79 -29.02
C ARG A 468 -3.81 -26.52 -28.33
N SER A 469 -4.75 -26.63 -27.38
CA SER A 469 -5.26 -25.47 -26.64
C SER A 469 -4.17 -24.77 -25.81
N VAL A 470 -3.28 -25.52 -25.18
CA VAL A 470 -2.17 -24.95 -24.39
C VAL A 470 -1.15 -24.25 -25.29
N ARG A 471 -0.82 -24.81 -26.45
CA ARG A 471 0.11 -24.19 -27.42
C ARG A 471 -0.47 -22.91 -28.02
N ALA A 472 -1.69 -22.97 -28.53
CA ALA A 472 -2.39 -21.79 -29.07
C ALA A 472 -2.41 -20.63 -28.07
N ARG A 473 -2.60 -20.92 -26.78
CA ARG A 473 -2.56 -19.93 -25.71
C ARG A 473 -1.18 -19.29 -25.49
N LEU A 474 -0.11 -20.08 -25.54
CA LEU A 474 1.24 -19.60 -25.23
C LEU A 474 1.85 -18.75 -26.35
N ASP A 475 1.37 -18.92 -27.59
CA ASP A 475 1.92 -18.29 -28.79
C ASP A 475 1.18 -17.00 -29.22
N ALA A 476 0.11 -16.59 -28.51
CA ALA A 476 -0.57 -15.28 -28.53
C ALA A 476 -1.05 -14.68 -29.89
N ASP A 477 -0.97 -15.38 -31.02
CA ASP A 477 -1.25 -14.77 -32.34
C ASP A 477 -2.36 -15.44 -33.18
N GLU A 478 -3.23 -16.27 -32.61
CA GLU A 478 -4.38 -16.78 -33.35
C GLU A 478 -5.70 -16.55 -32.60
N THR A 479 -6.54 -15.74 -33.25
CA THR A 479 -7.91 -15.44 -32.85
C THR A 479 -8.77 -16.70 -32.93
N GLU A 480 -9.70 -16.80 -31.99
CA GLU A 480 -10.62 -17.93 -31.83
C GLU A 480 -11.42 -18.23 -33.10
N ASP A 481 -11.50 -19.50 -33.46
CA ASP A 481 -12.67 -20.05 -34.15
C ASP A 481 -13.37 -21.03 -33.20
N HIS A 482 -14.53 -20.62 -32.71
CA HIS A 482 -15.54 -21.51 -32.12
C HIS A 482 -16.14 -22.29 -33.32
N GLU A 483 -16.48 -23.57 -33.24
CA GLU A 483 -17.52 -24.14 -32.39
C GLU A 483 -17.63 -25.66 -32.69
N GLU A 484 -18.20 -26.41 -31.75
CA GLU A 484 -18.83 -27.73 -31.91
C GLU A 484 -18.00 -29.00 -32.24
N ARG A 485 -17.91 -29.91 -31.26
CA ARG A 485 -18.60 -31.23 -31.33
C ARG A 485 -18.39 -32.14 -30.10
N ILE A 486 -19.55 -32.63 -29.63
CA ILE A 486 -19.88 -33.89 -28.94
C ILE A 486 -19.59 -34.03 -27.43
N ALA A 487 -20.67 -34.36 -26.72
CA ALA A 487 -20.93 -34.23 -25.30
C ALA A 487 -20.29 -35.26 -24.35
N ALA A 488 -19.51 -36.24 -24.84
CA ALA A 488 -18.85 -37.23 -23.97
C ALA A 488 -17.37 -36.90 -23.65
N ALA A 489 -16.70 -36.13 -24.51
CA ALA A 489 -15.28 -35.75 -24.34
C ALA A 489 -15.07 -34.45 -23.54
N GLY A 490 -16.15 -33.70 -23.26
CA GLY A 490 -16.06 -32.36 -22.66
C GLY A 490 -15.66 -32.35 -21.18
N ALA A 491 -16.23 -33.25 -20.36
CA ALA A 491 -15.91 -33.31 -18.93
C ALA A 491 -14.46 -33.78 -18.67
N LEU A 492 -13.99 -34.78 -19.44
CA LEU A 492 -12.61 -35.23 -19.41
C LEU A 492 -11.65 -34.11 -19.87
N PHE A 493 -12.03 -33.37 -20.92
CA PHE A 493 -11.28 -32.21 -21.39
C PHE A 493 -11.19 -31.10 -20.34
N ASP A 494 -12.32 -30.70 -19.74
CA ASP A 494 -12.35 -29.66 -18.70
C ASP A 494 -11.57 -30.10 -17.44
N THR A 495 -11.63 -31.39 -17.07
CA THR A 495 -10.85 -31.96 -15.96
C THR A 495 -9.35 -31.95 -16.24
N LEU A 496 -8.94 -32.43 -17.41
CA LEU A 496 -7.54 -32.39 -17.83
C LEU A 496 -7.01 -30.97 -17.93
N ARG A 497 -7.80 -30.05 -18.49
CA ARG A 497 -7.43 -28.63 -18.58
C ARG A 497 -7.24 -28.03 -17.19
N ARG A 498 -8.18 -28.26 -16.26
CA ARG A 498 -8.05 -27.82 -14.85
C ARG A 498 -6.76 -28.36 -14.21
N ASN A 499 -6.48 -29.65 -14.36
CA ASN A 499 -5.28 -30.24 -13.74
C ASN A 499 -3.98 -29.71 -14.36
N VAL A 500 -3.96 -29.43 -15.67
CA VAL A 500 -2.83 -28.74 -16.32
C VAL A 500 -2.64 -27.34 -15.73
N LEU A 501 -3.71 -26.58 -15.52
CA LEU A 501 -3.64 -25.24 -14.89
C LEU A 501 -3.08 -25.32 -13.46
N VAL A 502 -3.51 -26.30 -12.67
CA VAL A 502 -2.99 -26.56 -11.32
C VAL A 502 -1.50 -26.90 -11.35
N ALA A 503 -1.06 -27.77 -12.27
CA ALA A 503 0.35 -28.14 -12.42
C ALA A 503 1.21 -26.94 -12.85
N GLN A 504 0.73 -26.12 -13.79
CA GLN A 504 1.40 -24.89 -14.21
C GLN A 504 1.57 -23.90 -13.04
N ARG A 505 0.51 -23.69 -12.26
CA ARG A 505 0.54 -22.85 -11.07
C ARG A 505 1.59 -23.35 -10.07
N ALA A 506 1.60 -24.63 -9.76
CA ALA A 506 2.56 -25.22 -8.83
C ALA A 506 4.01 -25.01 -9.31
N ALA A 507 4.28 -25.23 -10.60
CA ALA A 507 5.61 -25.01 -11.18
C ALA A 507 6.06 -23.55 -11.12
N LEU A 508 5.18 -22.61 -11.46
CA LEU A 508 5.46 -21.17 -11.41
C LEU A 508 5.71 -20.68 -9.98
N VAL A 509 4.90 -21.15 -9.01
CA VAL A 509 5.08 -20.88 -7.58
C VAL A 509 6.43 -21.41 -7.09
N HIS A 510 6.80 -22.63 -7.47
CA HIS A 510 8.08 -23.23 -7.12
C HIS A 510 9.28 -22.47 -7.71
N ALA A 511 9.19 -22.06 -8.98
CA ALA A 511 10.24 -21.26 -9.63
C ALA A 511 10.44 -19.89 -8.94
N ARG A 512 9.36 -19.26 -8.49
CA ARG A 512 9.42 -18.03 -7.69
C ARG A 512 10.01 -18.29 -6.30
N ASP A 513 9.66 -19.39 -5.64
CA ASP A 513 10.25 -19.77 -4.35
C ASP A 513 11.75 -20.09 -4.45
N ALA A 514 12.20 -20.63 -5.59
CA ALA A 514 13.60 -20.83 -5.95
C ALA A 514 14.34 -19.53 -6.32
N GLY A 515 13.61 -18.43 -6.54
CA GLY A 515 14.16 -17.13 -6.91
C GLY A 515 14.48 -16.98 -8.41
N GLU A 516 14.03 -17.90 -9.25
CA GLU A 516 14.22 -17.88 -10.70
C GLU A 516 13.25 -16.94 -11.41
N LEU A 517 12.01 -16.86 -10.88
CA LEU A 517 10.93 -16.04 -11.42
C LEU A 517 10.59 -14.88 -10.48
N ASP A 518 10.43 -13.68 -11.05
CA ASP A 518 9.95 -12.52 -10.28
C ASP A 518 8.48 -12.68 -9.88
N ASP A 519 8.16 -12.28 -8.65
CA ASP A 519 6.85 -12.44 -8.05
C ASP A 519 5.80 -11.51 -8.68
N GLU A 520 6.22 -10.35 -9.20
CA GLU A 520 5.34 -9.44 -9.95
C GLU A 520 4.91 -10.04 -11.30
N VAL A 521 5.84 -10.70 -11.99
CA VAL A 521 5.55 -11.43 -13.24
C VAL A 521 4.73 -12.68 -12.94
N LEU A 522 5.06 -13.42 -11.89
CA LEU A 522 4.26 -14.55 -11.42
C LEU A 522 2.80 -14.15 -11.23
N ARG A 523 2.54 -13.08 -10.48
CA ARG A 523 1.17 -12.59 -10.22
C ARG A 523 0.45 -12.30 -11.54
N THR A 524 1.06 -11.53 -12.43
CA THR A 524 0.48 -11.20 -13.75
C THR A 524 0.11 -12.46 -14.55
N VAL A 525 0.96 -13.50 -14.53
CA VAL A 525 0.70 -14.76 -15.24
C VAL A 525 -0.39 -15.58 -14.55
N LEU A 526 -0.40 -15.63 -13.23
CA LEU A 526 -1.43 -16.35 -12.48
C LEU A 526 -2.81 -15.72 -12.63
N ASP A 527 -2.90 -14.41 -12.82
CA ASP A 527 -4.16 -13.71 -13.08
C ASP A 527 -4.84 -14.25 -14.35
N GLY A 528 -4.06 -14.46 -15.41
CA GLY A 528 -4.53 -15.10 -16.63
C GLY A 528 -5.00 -16.55 -16.39
N LEU A 529 -4.28 -17.31 -15.57
CA LEU A 529 -4.64 -18.69 -15.23
C LEU A 529 -5.91 -18.76 -14.36
N ASP A 530 -6.11 -17.82 -13.42
CA ASP A 530 -7.28 -17.75 -12.55
C ASP A 530 -8.58 -17.61 -13.38
N VAL A 531 -8.59 -16.75 -14.41
CA VAL A 531 -9.76 -16.55 -15.29
C VAL A 531 -10.13 -17.84 -16.02
N GLU A 532 -9.14 -18.58 -16.53
CA GLU A 532 -9.38 -19.82 -17.26
C GLU A 532 -9.84 -20.96 -16.36
N GLU A 533 -9.24 -21.06 -15.16
CA GLU A 533 -9.59 -22.08 -14.18
C GLU A 533 -11.04 -21.88 -13.70
N ALA A 534 -11.44 -20.62 -13.43
CA ALA A 534 -12.83 -20.29 -13.10
C ALA A 534 -13.80 -20.63 -14.24
N ALA A 535 -13.42 -20.36 -15.49
CA ALA A 535 -14.23 -20.72 -16.65
C ALA A 535 -14.37 -22.24 -16.81
N ALA A 536 -13.31 -23.01 -16.51
CA ALA A 536 -13.36 -24.48 -16.53
C ALA A 536 -14.21 -25.04 -15.38
N GLU A 537 -14.07 -24.51 -14.16
CA GLU A 537 -14.88 -24.91 -13.00
C GLU A 537 -16.37 -24.62 -13.22
N ALA A 538 -16.73 -23.43 -13.72
CA ALA A 538 -18.11 -23.09 -14.03
C ALA A 538 -18.74 -24.00 -15.09
N ARG A 539 -17.95 -24.47 -16.08
CA ARG A 539 -18.41 -25.45 -17.08
C ARG A 539 -18.65 -26.82 -16.47
N LEU A 540 -17.79 -27.26 -15.54
CA LEU A 540 -17.95 -28.53 -14.83
C LEU A 540 -19.18 -28.49 -13.90
N GLU A 541 -19.38 -27.41 -13.15
CA GLU A 541 -20.55 -27.26 -12.27
C GLU A 541 -21.88 -27.27 -13.03
N ARG A 542 -21.95 -26.58 -14.18
CA ARG A 542 -23.15 -26.59 -15.03
C ARG A 542 -23.47 -27.97 -15.61
N ARG A 543 -22.48 -28.85 -15.76
CA ARG A 543 -22.67 -30.20 -16.30
C ARG A 543 -23.05 -31.22 -15.21
N ASN A 544 -22.71 -30.94 -13.96
CA ASN A 544 -23.01 -31.80 -12.81
C ASN A 544 -24.37 -31.49 -12.16
N ARG A 545 -24.98 -30.35 -12.50
CA ARG A 545 -26.38 -30.01 -12.20
C ARG A 545 -27.28 -30.46 -13.34
#